data_AF-A0A0A3XKL6-F1
#
_entry.id   AF-A0A0A3XKL6-F1
#
_cell.length_a   1.000
_cell.length_b   1.000
_cell.length_c   1.000
_cell.angle_alpha   90.00
_cell.angle_beta   90.00
_cell.angle_gamma   90.00
#
_symmetry.space_group_name_H-M   'P 1'
#
loop_
_entity.id
_entity.type
_entity.pdbx_description
1 polymer ?
#
loop_
_entity_poly.entity_id
_entity_poly.type
_entity_poly.pdbx_seq_one_letter_code
_entity_poly.pdbx_strand_id
1 'polypeptide(L)'
;MTTSQSPLRVLKAQANNMARIMKAIERGEKVTEDVGGKLAASLAVGVAKVAIAMDDKVIILDIAWSTVKTSSEVALAEYVLGLMRGSRETKH
;
A
#
# COMPACT_ATOMS: atom_id res chain seq x y z
N MET A 1 11.50 -5.85 -11.76
CA MET A 1 11.85 -6.93 -10.84
C MET A 1 12.04 -6.29 -9.48
N THR A 2 11.14 -6.55 -8.54
CA THR A 2 11.20 -6.07 -7.17
C THR A 2 11.22 -7.26 -6.23
N THR A 3 12.34 -7.44 -5.54
CA THR A 3 12.56 -8.42 -4.47
C THR A 3 12.89 -7.70 -3.17
N SER A 4 12.86 -8.40 -2.03
CA SER A 4 13.28 -7.83 -0.74
C SER A 4 14.73 -7.33 -0.73
N GLN A 5 15.57 -7.81 -1.65
CA GLN A 5 16.97 -7.39 -1.84
C GLN A 5 17.14 -6.28 -2.89
N SER A 6 16.05 -5.78 -3.48
CA SER A 6 16.14 -4.73 -4.49
C SER A 6 16.64 -3.40 -3.92
N PRO A 7 17.32 -2.57 -4.74
CA PRO A 7 17.78 -1.25 -4.30
C PRO A 7 16.66 -0.41 -3.69
N LEU A 8 16.97 0.33 -2.63
CA LEU A 8 15.99 1.13 -1.87
C LEU A 8 15.16 2.05 -2.77
N ARG A 9 15.78 2.62 -3.82
CA ARG A 9 15.08 3.46 -4.80
C ARG A 9 13.93 2.74 -5.51
N VAL A 10 14.09 1.45 -5.84
CA VAL A 10 13.07 0.64 -6.51
C VAL A 10 11.93 0.34 -5.54
N LEU A 11 12.27 -0.08 -4.32
CA LEU A 11 11.28 -0.34 -3.27
C LEU A 11 10.48 0.92 -2.93
N LYS A 12 11.16 2.07 -2.83
CA LYS A 12 10.53 3.37 -2.56
C LYS A 12 9.60 3.80 -3.69
N ALA A 13 9.98 3.57 -4.95
CA ALA A 13 9.10 3.89 -6.08
C ALA A 13 7.79 3.08 -6.03
N GLN A 14 7.88 1.78 -5.73
CA GLN A 14 6.70 0.93 -5.58
C GLN A 14 5.85 1.35 -4.37
N ALA A 15 6.48 1.62 -3.22
CA ALA A 15 5.79 2.04 -2.01
C ALA A 15 5.07 3.39 -2.17
N ASN A 16 5.74 4.37 -2.80
CA ASN A 16 5.13 5.65 -3.14
C ASN A 16 3.93 5.49 -4.08
N ASN A 17 4.05 4.63 -5.10
CA ASN A 17 2.95 4.39 -6.03
C ASN A 17 1.71 3.82 -5.31
N MET A 18 1.92 2.87 -4.41
CA MET A 18 0.84 2.31 -3.60
C MET A 18 0.18 3.36 -2.70
N ALA A 19 0.98 4.17 -2.00
CA ALA A 19 0.46 5.23 -1.15
C ALA A 19 -0.39 6.23 -1.93
N ARG A 20 0.08 6.63 -3.12
CA ARG A 20 -0.64 7.50 -4.05
C ARG A 20 -1.97 6.89 -4.48
N ILE A 21 -2.00 5.61 -4.84
CA ILE A 21 -3.22 4.89 -5.24
C ILE A 21 -4.23 4.86 -4.08
N MET A 22 -3.78 4.52 -2.87
CA MET A 22 -4.66 4.49 -1.69
C MET A 22 -5.26 5.86 -1.41
N LYS A 23 -4.46 6.94 -1.45
CA LYS A 23 -4.96 8.30 -1.24
C LYS A 23 -5.87 8.78 -2.36
N ALA A 24 -5.59 8.44 -3.61
CA ALA A 24 -6.46 8.76 -4.74
C ALA A 24 -7.84 8.13 -4.55
N ILE A 25 -7.90 6.84 -4.21
CA ILE A 25 -9.17 6.13 -3.94
C ILE A 25 -9.88 6.71 -2.72
N GLU A 26 -9.16 7.03 -1.64
CA GLU A 26 -9.74 7.69 -0.47
C GLU A 26 -10.40 9.03 -0.80
N ARG A 27 -9.82 9.79 -1.75
CA ARG A 27 -10.41 11.03 -2.27
C ARG A 27 -11.54 10.83 -3.28
N GLY A 28 -11.85 9.59 -3.65
CA GLY A 28 -12.86 9.25 -4.66
C GLY A 28 -12.37 9.38 -6.10
N GLU A 29 -11.05 9.45 -6.33
CA GLU A 29 -10.47 9.49 -7.66
C GLU A 29 -10.52 8.09 -8.30
N LYS A 30 -10.76 8.05 -9.62
CA LYS A 30 -10.67 6.80 -10.39
C LYS A 30 -9.21 6.47 -10.64
N VAL A 31 -8.79 5.30 -10.19
CA VAL A 31 -7.43 4.78 -10.40
C VAL A 31 -7.49 3.61 -11.37
N THR A 32 -6.75 3.72 -12.47
CA THR A 32 -6.63 2.68 -13.52
C THR A 32 -6.11 1.34 -12.99
N GLU A 33 -5.28 1.41 -11.95
CA GLU A 33 -4.62 0.29 -11.31
C GLU A 33 -5.54 -0.51 -10.35
N ASP A 34 -6.71 0.02 -9.98
CA ASP A 34 -7.76 -0.74 -9.27
C ASP A 34 -8.65 -1.49 -10.26
N VAL A 35 -8.06 -2.42 -11.00
CA VAL A 35 -8.75 -3.21 -12.02
C VAL A 35 -9.82 -4.09 -11.35
N GLY A 36 -11.09 -3.72 -11.56
CA GLY A 36 -12.25 -4.37 -10.94
C GLY A 36 -12.81 -3.62 -9.72
N GLY A 37 -12.26 -2.46 -9.35
CA GLY A 37 -12.82 -1.57 -8.34
C GLY A 37 -12.84 -2.16 -6.93
N LYS A 38 -12.02 -3.18 -6.65
CA LYS A 38 -12.06 -3.92 -5.39
C LYS A 38 -11.58 -3.06 -4.23
N LEU A 39 -10.58 -2.22 -4.48
CA LEU A 39 -10.04 -1.33 -3.46
C LEU A 39 -11.01 -0.17 -3.21
N ALA A 40 -11.61 0.41 -4.26
CA ALA A 40 -12.68 1.39 -4.10
C ALA A 40 -13.92 0.81 -3.40
N ALA A 41 -14.33 -0.42 -3.72
CA ALA A 41 -15.44 -1.10 -3.06
C ALA A 41 -15.19 -1.34 -1.57
N SER A 42 -13.92 -1.49 -1.17
CA SER A 42 -13.53 -1.72 0.22
C SER A 42 -13.73 -0.48 1.11
N LEU A 43 -13.94 0.70 0.52
CA LEU A 43 -14.36 1.91 1.27
C LEU A 43 -15.64 1.65 2.07
N ALA A 44 -16.59 0.88 1.52
CA ALA A 44 -17.84 0.53 2.20
C ALA A 44 -17.63 -0.40 3.42
N VAL A 45 -16.57 -1.19 3.41
CA VAL A 45 -16.21 -2.11 4.50
C VAL A 45 -15.34 -1.42 5.56
N GLY A 46 -14.75 -0.26 5.23
CA GLY A 46 -13.88 0.50 6.13
C GLY A 46 -12.45 -0.04 6.24
N VAL A 47 -12.13 -1.13 5.53
CA VAL A 47 -10.79 -1.74 5.48
C VAL A 47 -10.33 -1.88 4.04
N ALA A 48 -9.13 -1.38 3.75
CA ALA A 48 -8.40 -1.56 2.51
C ALA A 48 -7.54 -2.82 2.59
N LYS A 49 -7.84 -3.80 1.72
CA LYS A 49 -7.00 -4.99 1.55
C LYS A 49 -6.09 -4.79 0.36
N VAL A 50 -4.80 -4.70 0.61
CA VAL A 50 -3.80 -4.37 -0.40
C VAL A 50 -2.78 -5.49 -0.50
N ALA A 51 -2.54 -5.97 -1.73
CA ALA A 51 -1.53 -6.97 -2.01
C ALA A 51 -0.33 -6.31 -2.69
N ILE A 52 0.86 -6.50 -2.12
CA ILE A 52 2.14 -6.08 -2.68
C ILE A 52 2.76 -7.29 -3.33
N ALA A 53 2.67 -7.35 -4.66
CA ALA A 53 3.38 -8.35 -5.42
C ALA A 53 4.87 -7.95 -5.52
N MET A 54 5.72 -8.83 -5.04
CA MET A 54 7.17 -8.82 -5.23
C MET A 54 7.53 -10.16 -5.89
N ASP A 55 8.66 -10.22 -6.59
CA ASP A 55 9.05 -11.44 -7.31
C ASP A 55 9.38 -12.60 -6.36
N ASP A 56 9.76 -12.30 -5.11
CA ASP A 56 10.12 -13.27 -4.08
C ASP A 56 8.98 -13.58 -3.09
N LYS A 57 7.95 -12.72 -3.01
CA LYS A 57 6.84 -12.86 -2.05
C LYS A 57 5.65 -11.99 -2.41
N VAL A 58 4.49 -12.32 -1.85
CA VAL A 58 3.32 -11.43 -1.82
C VAL A 58 3.07 -11.01 -0.38
N ILE A 59 3.01 -9.70 -0.14
CA ILE A 59 2.65 -9.14 1.17
C ILE A 59 1.18 -8.73 1.12
N ILE A 60 0.36 -9.24 2.03
CA ILE A 60 -1.05 -8.84 2.15
C ILE A 60 -1.17 -7.96 3.39
N LEU A 61 -1.74 -6.77 3.20
CA LEU A 61 -2.00 -5.79 4.24
C LEU A 61 -3.49 -5.52 4.33
N ASP A 62 -4.03 -5.57 5.54
CA ASP A 62 -5.34 -5.04 5.87
C ASP A 62 -5.14 -3.73 6.65
N ILE A 63 -5.49 -2.59 6.04
CA ILE A 63 -5.36 -1.26 6.65
C ILE A 63 -6.71 -0.57 6.72
N ALA A 64 -7.06 0.00 7.87
CA ALA A 64 -8.30 0.75 8.00
C ALA A 64 -8.25 2.03 7.14
N TRP A 65 -9.35 2.34 6.45
CA TRP A 65 -9.46 3.59 5.68
C TRP A 65 -9.36 4.83 6.57
N SER A 66 -9.76 4.73 7.84
CA SER A 66 -9.52 5.78 8.83
C SER A 66 -8.03 6.08 9.01
N THR A 67 -7.19 5.05 9.06
CA THR A 67 -5.72 5.19 9.11
C THR A 67 -5.22 5.86 7.84
N VAL A 68 -5.65 5.41 6.65
CA VAL A 68 -5.26 6.02 5.36
C VAL A 68 -5.68 7.50 5.27
N LYS A 69 -6.84 7.85 5.84
CA LYS A 69 -7.34 9.23 5.89
C LYS A 69 -6.49 10.12 6.78
N THR A 70 -6.11 9.63 7.96
CA THR A 70 -5.31 10.39 8.94
C THR A 70 -3.82 10.40 8.64
N SER A 71 -3.32 9.42 7.89
CA SER A 71 -1.91 9.32 7.52
C SER A 71 -1.61 10.18 6.29
N SER A 72 -0.40 10.76 6.27
CA SER A 72 0.13 11.38 5.07
C SER A 72 0.51 10.32 4.03
N GLU A 73 0.55 10.71 2.76
CA GLU A 73 1.01 9.84 1.68
C GLU A 73 2.45 9.35 1.93
N VAL A 74 3.31 10.22 2.46
CA VAL A 74 4.70 9.88 2.82
C VAL A 74 4.75 8.81 3.92
N ALA A 75 3.94 8.95 4.98
CA ALA A 75 3.91 7.98 6.07
C ALA A 75 3.41 6.60 5.59
N LEU A 76 2.41 6.57 4.70
CA LEU A 76 1.93 5.33 4.09
C LEU A 76 3.02 4.67 3.24
N ALA A 77 3.77 5.46 2.46
CA ALA A 77 4.86 4.94 1.65
C ALA A 77 6.00 4.38 2.53
N GLU A 78 6.34 5.04 3.63
CA GLU A 78 7.36 4.54 4.57
C GLU A 78 6.93 3.25 5.25
N TYR A 79 5.66 3.16 5.66
CA TYR A 79 5.09 1.95 6.24
C TYR A 79 5.16 0.77 5.26
N VAL A 80 4.71 0.98 4.01
CA VAL A 80 4.78 -0.02 2.94
C VAL A 80 6.23 -0.43 2.65
N LEU A 81 7.15 0.52 2.60
CA LEU A 81 8.56 0.28 2.38
C LEU A 81 9.18 -0.59 3.49
N GLY A 82 8.81 -0.34 4.74
CA GLY A 82 9.22 -1.17 5.89
C GLY A 82 8.80 -2.64 5.70
N LEU A 83 7.53 -2.86 5.33
CA LEU A 83 7.00 -4.20 5.07
C LEU A 83 7.72 -4.92 3.92
N MET A 84 7.98 -4.22 2.81
CA MET A 84 8.72 -4.76 1.68
C MET A 84 10.12 -5.25 2.08
N ARG A 85 10.80 -4.49 2.94
CA ARG A 85 12.13 -4.82 3.49
C ARG A 85 12.08 -5.90 4.58
N GLY A 86 10.90 -6.36 4.97
CA GLY A 86 10.74 -7.39 6.00
C GLY A 86 10.78 -6.84 7.44
N SER A 87 10.72 -5.52 7.62
CA SER A 87 10.47 -4.94 8.94
C SER A 87 9.04 -5.30 9.33
N ARG A 88 8.89 -6.36 10.12
CA ARG A 88 7.67 -6.55 10.92
C ARG A 88 7.73 -5.50 12.01
N GLU A 89 7.04 -4.39 11.84
CA GLU A 89 6.62 -3.64 13.03
C GLU A 89 5.69 -4.58 13.81
N THR A 90 6.26 -5.27 14.78
CA THR A 90 5.52 -5.82 15.91
C THR A 90 4.89 -4.62 16.61
N LYS A 91 3.64 -4.30 16.25
CA LYS A 91 2.78 -3.48 17.10
C LYS A 91 2.65 -4.23 18.43
N HIS A 92 3.33 -3.72 19.45
CA HIS A 92 3.08 -4.05 20.86
C HIS A 92 1.90 -3.23 21.37
#